data_AF-A0A2A5AZI6-F1
#
_entry.id   AF-A0A2A5AZI6-F1
#
_cell.length_a   1.000
_cell.length_b   1.000
_cell.length_c   1.000
_cell.angle_alpha   90.00
_cell.angle_beta   90.00
_cell.angle_gamma   90.00
#
_symmetry.space_group_name_H-M   'P 1'
#
loop_
_entity.id
_entity.type
_entity.pdbx_description
1 polymer ?
#
loop_
_entity_poly.entity_id
_entity_poly.type
_entity_poly.pdbx_seq_one_letter_code
_entity_poly.pdbx_strand_id
1 'polypeptide(L)'
;MDITSSVEISRFFMYNGLLHSLGVDGKLYALSVPIEHNYWEWEEQLWCVNEIDHVSVTLDEHNIWIQRKYVHISGTRGYLYEGNSLISTHSLNVNVIRNYGITTLEYVEINKKTMVMYATPSGVILNNVSNARIGFDSKIVHSGGELIKVIFDRMVKVSIETYTTY
;
A
#
# COMPACT_ATOMS: atom_id res chain seq x y z
N MET A 1 12.09 31.32 17.98
CA MET A 1 12.77 31.11 16.69
C MET A 1 12.17 29.82 16.17
N ASP A 2 11.06 29.93 15.46
CA ASP A 2 10.31 28.76 15.00
C ASP A 2 11.00 28.22 13.77
N ILE A 3 11.82 27.20 13.98
CA ILE A 3 12.31 26.38 12.89
C ILE A 3 11.14 25.46 12.53
N THR A 4 10.24 25.95 11.68
CA THR A 4 9.24 25.08 11.05
C THR A 4 10.01 24.17 10.10
N SER A 5 10.36 22.96 10.54
CA SER A 5 10.96 21.96 9.65
C SER A 5 9.91 21.56 8.64
N SER A 6 10.07 22.00 7.39
CA SER A 6 9.24 21.54 6.28
C SER A 6 9.66 20.13 5.89
N VAL A 7 8.75 19.17 5.96
CA VAL A 7 8.94 17.83 5.41
C VAL A 7 8.36 17.78 4.00
N GLU A 8 9.14 17.31 3.04
CA GLU A 8 8.64 17.02 1.69
C GLU A 8 7.84 15.72 1.71
N ILE A 9 6.59 15.78 1.26
CA ILE A 9 5.65 14.66 1.28
C ILE A 9 5.58 14.00 -0.10
N SER A 10 5.65 12.67 -0.13
CA SER A 10 5.52 11.86 -1.36
C SER A 10 4.10 11.36 -1.64
N ARG A 11 3.31 11.08 -0.60
CA ARG A 11 1.96 10.48 -0.70
C ARG A 11 1.14 10.73 0.56
N PHE A 12 -0.18 10.88 0.40
CA PHE A 12 -1.16 10.89 1.48
C PHE A 12 -2.07 9.65 1.44
N PHE A 13 -2.59 9.23 2.60
CA PHE A 13 -3.57 8.15 2.73
C PHE A 13 -4.29 8.23 4.07
N MET A 14 -5.48 7.62 4.16
CA MET A 14 -6.19 7.46 5.43
C MET A 14 -5.80 6.14 6.10
N TYR A 15 -5.65 6.15 7.42
CA TYR A 15 -5.42 4.96 8.25
C TYR A 15 -5.99 5.21 9.65
N ASN A 16 -6.83 4.30 10.15
CA ASN A 16 -7.60 4.45 11.39
C ASN A 16 -8.30 5.81 11.54
N GLY A 17 -8.92 6.29 10.45
CA GLY A 17 -9.65 7.57 10.45
C GLY A 17 -8.78 8.82 10.54
N LEU A 18 -7.45 8.70 10.49
CA LEU A 18 -6.52 9.82 10.49
C LEU A 18 -5.82 9.95 9.13
N LEU A 19 -5.59 11.20 8.72
CA LEU A 19 -4.80 11.49 7.52
C LEU A 19 -3.32 11.28 7.82
N HIS A 20 -2.72 10.37 7.08
CA HIS A 20 -1.30 10.03 7.15
C HIS A 20 -0.58 10.42 5.87
N SER A 21 0.73 10.47 5.98
CA SER A 21 1.63 10.86 4.90
C SER A 21 2.95 10.11 4.96
N LEU A 22 3.51 9.80 3.79
CA LEU A 22 4.87 9.28 3.65
C LEU A 22 5.81 10.41 3.20
N GLY A 23 6.79 10.74 4.03
CA GLY A 23 7.85 11.68 3.68
C GLY A 23 8.82 11.13 2.63
N VAL A 24 9.45 12.01 1.86
CA VAL A 24 10.53 11.64 0.90
C VAL A 24 11.75 11.07 1.63
N ASP A 25 11.89 11.37 2.92
CA ASP A 25 12.90 10.79 3.82
C ASP A 25 12.60 9.34 4.26
N GLY A 26 11.46 8.77 3.81
CA GLY A 26 11.07 7.40 4.12
C GLY A 26 10.52 7.23 5.54
N LYS A 27 9.93 8.29 6.11
CA LYS A 27 9.24 8.25 7.42
C LYS A 27 7.73 8.44 7.27
N LEU A 28 6.99 7.89 8.23
CA LEU A 28 5.54 8.05 8.32
C LEU A 28 5.18 9.25 9.19
N TYR A 29 4.19 10.02 8.78
CA TYR A 29 3.65 11.16 9.50
C TYR A 29 2.12 11.05 9.61
N ALA A 30 1.54 11.59 10.67
CA ALA A 30 0.10 11.81 10.81
C ALA A 30 -0.18 13.30 10.96
N LEU A 31 -1.31 13.77 10.44
CA LEU A 31 -1.75 15.15 10.62
C LEU A 31 -2.14 15.37 12.09
N SER A 32 -1.43 16.24 12.80
CA SER A 32 -1.60 16.46 14.26
C SER A 32 -2.65 17.52 14.59
N VAL A 33 -2.88 18.48 13.69
CA VAL A 33 -3.81 19.60 13.90
C VAL A 33 -4.83 19.65 12.75
N PRO A 34 -6.15 19.71 13.04
CA PRO A 34 -7.17 19.83 12.01
C PRO A 34 -7.03 21.14 11.21
N ILE A 35 -7.59 21.13 9.99
CA ILE A 35 -7.46 22.13 8.90
C ILE A 35 -7.92 23.56 9.28
N GLU A 36 -8.36 23.79 10.51
CA GLU A 36 -8.84 25.10 10.98
C GLU A 36 -7.72 26.16 11.06
N HIS A 37 -6.46 25.73 11.06
CA HIS A 37 -5.31 26.60 10.94
C HIS A 37 -4.83 26.62 9.48
N ASN A 38 -4.42 27.79 8.97
CA ASN A 38 -3.96 27.99 7.57
C ASN A 38 -2.66 27.23 7.21
N TYR A 39 -2.29 26.20 7.95
CA TYR A 39 -1.11 25.38 7.76
C TYR A 39 -1.36 23.95 8.31
N TRP A 40 -0.68 22.97 7.73
CA TRP A 40 -0.76 21.58 8.16
C TRP A 40 0.43 21.24 9.05
N GLU A 41 0.15 20.76 10.26
CA GLU A 41 1.17 20.22 11.16
C GLU A 41 1.22 18.70 11.04
N TRP A 42 2.42 18.16 10.80
CA TRP A 42 2.66 16.74 10.62
C TRP A 42 3.54 16.21 11.76
N GLU A 43 3.08 15.16 12.43
CA GLU A 43 3.80 14.50 13.51
C GLU A 43 4.38 13.16 13.04
N GLU A 44 5.69 12.97 13.24
CA GLU A 44 6.39 11.73 12.92
C GLU A 44 5.85 10.55 13.76
N GLN A 45 5.51 9.45 13.09
CA GLN A 45 4.94 8.26 13.70
C GLN A 45 6.04 7.28 14.14
N LEU A 46 6.44 7.35 15.41
CA LEU A 46 7.55 6.58 15.98
C LEU A 46 7.29 5.09 16.16
N TRP A 47 6.04 4.64 16.05
CA TRP A 47 5.67 3.23 16.22
C TRP A 47 5.98 2.37 14.97
N CYS A 48 6.22 2.99 13.82
CA CYS A 48 6.48 2.28 12.57
C CYS A 48 7.97 2.20 12.24
N VAL A 49 8.31 1.38 11.24
CA VAL A 49 9.69 1.30 10.74
C VAL A 49 10.04 2.50 9.86
N ASN A 50 11.31 2.92 9.90
CA ASN A 50 11.87 3.93 9.00
C ASN A 50 12.33 3.32 7.66
N GLU A 51 12.80 4.20 6.75
CA GLU A 51 13.27 3.86 5.40
C GLU A 51 12.18 3.17 4.56
N ILE A 52 10.96 3.68 4.67
CA ILE A 52 9.78 3.17 3.97
C ILE A 52 9.92 3.45 2.48
N ASP A 53 9.75 2.40 1.67
CA ASP A 53 9.73 2.47 0.20
C ASP A 53 8.32 2.34 -0.38
N HIS A 54 7.46 1.56 0.29
CA HIS A 54 6.09 1.33 -0.16
C HIS A 54 5.13 1.17 1.00
N VAL A 55 3.93 1.72 0.83
CA VAL A 55 2.82 1.63 1.77
C VAL A 55 1.55 1.19 1.05
N SER A 56 0.78 0.32 1.69
CA SER A 56 -0.58 0.00 1.32
C SER A 56 -1.45 -0.05 2.57
N VAL A 57 -2.58 0.65 2.56
CA VAL A 57 -3.60 0.52 3.60
C VAL A 57 -4.72 -0.37 3.06
N THR A 58 -5.34 -1.18 3.92
CA THR A 58 -6.59 -1.86 3.58
C THR A 58 -7.69 -0.84 3.30
N LEU A 59 -8.67 -1.18 2.46
CA LEU A 59 -9.74 -0.24 2.11
C LEU A 59 -10.70 0.05 3.28
N ASP A 60 -10.74 -0.82 4.28
CA ASP A 60 -11.43 -0.58 5.55
C ASP A 60 -10.61 0.26 6.55
N GLU A 61 -9.40 0.67 6.15
CA GLU A 61 -8.48 1.53 6.89
C GLU A 61 -7.97 0.98 8.22
N HIS A 62 -8.25 -0.29 8.55
CA HIS A 62 -7.85 -0.89 9.84
C HIS A 62 -6.41 -1.41 9.86
N ASN A 63 -5.85 -1.75 8.70
CA ASN A 63 -4.49 -2.29 8.61
C ASN A 63 -3.63 -1.51 7.63
N ILE A 64 -2.36 -1.33 8.00
CA ILE A 64 -1.34 -0.72 7.14
C ILE A 64 -0.19 -1.69 6.93
N TRP A 65 0.17 -1.82 5.67
CA TRP A 65 1.34 -2.53 5.22
C TRP A 65 2.43 -1.55 4.86
N ILE A 66 3.60 -1.76 5.45
CA ILE A 66 4.78 -0.93 5.24
C ILE A 66 5.90 -1.82 4.75
N GLN A 67 6.48 -1.51 3.60
CA GLN A 67 7.68 -2.14 3.10
C GLN A 67 8.86 -1.23 3.27
N ARG A 68 9.88 -1.73 3.96
CA ARG A 68 11.16 -1.04 4.08
C ARG A 68 11.98 -1.24 2.81
N LYS A 69 12.69 -0.19 2.42
CA LYS A 69 13.70 -0.21 1.37
C LYS A 69 14.71 -1.32 1.60
N TYR A 70 15.24 -1.89 0.53
CA TYR A 70 16.31 -2.88 0.63
C TYR A 70 17.54 -2.28 1.31
N VAL A 71 17.99 -2.92 2.38
CA VAL A 71 19.28 -2.66 3.02
C VAL A 71 20.12 -3.93 2.89
N HIS A 72 21.36 -3.79 2.41
CA HIS A 72 22.26 -4.90 2.06
C HIS A 72 22.37 -6.02 3.12
N ILE A 73 22.13 -5.69 4.40
CA ILE A 73 22.29 -6.61 5.53
C ILE A 73 20.99 -7.37 5.86
N SER A 74 19.81 -6.80 5.59
CA SER A 74 18.53 -7.31 6.09
C SER A 74 17.51 -7.68 5.01
N GLY A 75 17.80 -7.38 3.75
CA GLY A 75 16.88 -7.60 2.64
C GLY A 75 15.66 -6.66 2.68
N THR A 76 14.70 -6.89 1.78
CA THR A 76 13.41 -6.18 1.80
C THR A 76 12.46 -6.90 2.74
N ARG A 77 11.84 -6.16 3.67
CA ARG A 77 10.88 -6.68 4.62
C ARG A 77 9.59 -5.87 4.58
N GLY A 78 8.47 -6.57 4.68
CA GLY A 78 7.14 -5.99 4.88
C GLY A 78 6.67 -6.17 6.31
N TYR A 79 5.97 -5.18 6.82
CA TYR A 79 5.48 -5.07 8.19
C TYR A 79 3.99 -4.74 8.12
N LEU A 80 3.17 -5.59 8.72
CA LEU A 80 1.72 -5.38 8.80
C LEU A 80 1.37 -4.87 10.20
N TYR A 81 0.67 -3.74 10.28
CA TYR A 81 0.22 -3.15 11.53
C TYR A 81 -1.31 -3.08 11.59
N GLU A 82 -1.83 -3.06 12.82
CA GLU A 82 -3.21 -2.75 13.19
C GLU A 82 -3.14 -1.75 14.34
N GLY A 83 -3.77 -0.58 14.18
CA GLY A 83 -3.43 0.56 15.05
C GLY A 83 -1.92 0.87 15.01
N ASN A 84 -1.32 0.96 16.19
CA ASN A 84 0.12 1.17 16.35
C ASN A 84 0.86 -0.15 16.67
N SER A 85 0.18 -1.31 16.55
CA SER A 85 0.71 -2.62 16.90
C SER A 85 1.19 -3.38 15.67
N LEU A 86 2.42 -3.90 15.72
CA LEU A 86 2.96 -4.77 14.68
C LEU A 86 2.33 -6.17 14.79
N ILE A 87 1.63 -6.59 13.74
CA ILE A 87 0.92 -7.88 13.68
C ILE A 87 1.78 -8.96 13.05
N SER A 88 2.47 -8.66 11.94
CA SER A 88 3.32 -9.65 11.28
C SER A 88 4.45 -9.01 10.48
N THR A 89 5.48 -9.81 10.21
CA THR A 89 6.61 -9.43 9.35
C THR A 89 6.82 -10.49 8.28
N HIS A 90 7.17 -10.05 7.08
CA HIS A 90 7.40 -10.93 5.93
C HIS A 90 8.69 -10.54 5.22
N SER A 91 9.50 -11.53 4.86
CA SER A 91 10.60 -11.34 3.92
C SER A 91 10.04 -11.25 2.51
N LEU A 92 10.50 -10.26 1.74
CA LEU A 92 10.06 -10.01 0.38
C LEU A 92 11.25 -9.99 -0.58
N ASN A 93 10.99 -10.31 -1.83
CA ASN A 93 11.95 -10.01 -2.89
C ASN A 93 12.06 -8.48 -3.06
N VAL A 94 13.26 -7.97 -3.32
CA VAL A 94 13.54 -6.53 -3.47
C VAL A 94 12.68 -5.82 -4.52
N ASN A 95 12.19 -6.54 -5.53
CA ASN A 95 11.36 -5.96 -6.58
C ASN A 95 9.86 -6.14 -6.35
N VAL A 96 9.44 -6.78 -5.26
CA VAL A 96 8.02 -7.05 -5.01
C VAL A 96 7.41 -5.97 -4.15
N ILE A 97 6.29 -5.41 -4.60
CA ILE A 97 5.38 -4.62 -3.75
C ILE A 97 4.09 -5.38 -3.51
N ARG A 98 3.45 -5.15 -2.37
CA ARG A 98 2.15 -5.71 -2.01
C ARG A 98 1.14 -4.60 -1.78
N ASN A 99 -0.03 -4.73 -2.39
CA ASN A 99 -1.18 -3.85 -2.19
C ASN A 99 -2.36 -4.66 -1.67
N TYR A 100 -2.91 -4.24 -0.54
CA TYR A 100 -4.07 -4.87 0.09
C TYR A 100 -5.38 -4.41 -0.55
N GLY A 101 -6.39 -5.26 -0.45
CA GLY A 101 -7.79 -4.97 -0.77
C GLY A 101 -8.55 -4.54 0.47
N ILE A 102 -9.77 -5.05 0.63
CA ILE A 102 -10.65 -4.66 1.74
C ILE A 102 -10.06 -5.09 3.08
N THR A 103 -9.47 -6.28 3.13
CA THR A 103 -8.88 -6.87 4.34
C THR A 103 -7.47 -7.37 4.06
N THR A 104 -6.79 -7.82 5.12
CA THR A 104 -5.45 -8.43 5.03
C THR A 104 -5.43 -9.82 4.37
N LEU A 105 -6.61 -10.39 4.07
CA LEU A 105 -6.73 -11.68 3.39
C LEU A 105 -6.69 -11.56 1.85
N GLU A 106 -6.91 -10.35 1.34
CA GLU A 106 -6.98 -10.07 -0.09
C GLU A 106 -5.87 -9.08 -0.43
N TYR A 107 -4.93 -9.50 -1.28
CA TYR A 107 -3.85 -8.63 -1.71
C TYR A 107 -3.29 -9.05 -3.05
N VAL A 108 -2.67 -8.09 -3.74
CA VAL A 108 -1.87 -8.34 -4.92
C VAL A 108 -0.41 -8.11 -4.62
N GLU A 109 0.46 -8.96 -5.14
CA GLU A 109 1.90 -8.76 -5.16
C GLU A 109 2.36 -8.52 -6.59
N ILE A 110 3.17 -7.49 -6.79
CA ILE A 110 3.65 -7.09 -8.11
C ILE A 110 5.17 -7.10 -8.08
N ASN A 111 5.78 -7.95 -8.88
CA ASN A 111 7.20 -7.90 -9.14
C ASN A 111 7.48 -6.82 -10.18
N LYS A 112 7.96 -5.65 -9.73
CA LYS A 112 8.25 -4.48 -10.57
C LYS A 112 9.32 -4.75 -11.63
N LYS A 113 10.20 -5.73 -11.42
CA LYS A 113 11.24 -6.10 -12.39
C LYS A 113 10.68 -6.92 -13.54
N THR A 114 9.82 -7.89 -13.25
CA THR A 114 9.23 -8.78 -14.28
C THR A 114 7.88 -8.29 -14.78
N MET A 115 7.30 -7.26 -14.13
CA MET A 115 5.94 -6.78 -14.35
C MET A 115 4.90 -7.90 -14.25
N VAL A 116 5.07 -8.80 -13.28
CA VAL A 116 4.14 -9.90 -13.00
C VAL A 116 3.40 -9.61 -11.71
N MET A 117 2.07 -9.71 -11.75
CA MET A 117 1.19 -9.59 -10.60
C MET A 117 0.64 -10.96 -10.22
N TYR A 118 0.61 -11.25 -8.92
CA TYR A 118 -0.07 -12.40 -8.31
C TYR A 118 -1.16 -11.89 -7.35
N ALA A 119 -2.38 -12.41 -7.46
CA ALA A 119 -3.51 -12.02 -6.60
C ALA A 119 -3.93 -13.13 -5.63
N THR A 120 -3.85 -12.85 -4.34
CA THR A 120 -4.27 -13.72 -3.23
C THR A 120 -5.69 -13.36 -2.79
N PRO A 121 -6.57 -14.34 -2.49
CA PRO A 121 -6.35 -15.80 -2.55
C PRO A 121 -6.65 -16.42 -3.93
N SER A 122 -7.13 -15.63 -4.89
CA SER A 122 -7.62 -16.14 -6.19
C SER A 122 -6.61 -16.97 -6.98
N GLY A 123 -5.30 -16.77 -6.75
CA GLY A 123 -4.23 -17.38 -7.52
C GLY A 123 -4.03 -16.80 -8.92
N VAL A 124 -4.73 -15.71 -9.26
CA VAL A 124 -4.64 -15.07 -10.57
C VAL A 124 -3.24 -14.50 -10.78
N ILE A 125 -2.67 -14.80 -11.95
CA ILE A 125 -1.38 -14.26 -12.40
C ILE A 125 -1.63 -13.41 -13.64
N LEU A 126 -1.18 -12.16 -13.61
CA LEU A 126 -1.21 -11.25 -14.76
C LEU A 126 0.21 -10.82 -15.12
N ASN A 127 0.48 -10.71 -16.41
CA ASN A 127 1.75 -10.19 -16.95
C ASN A 127 1.57 -8.74 -17.39
N ASN A 128 2.68 -8.01 -17.56
CA ASN A 128 2.72 -6.60 -17.95
C ASN A 128 1.96 -5.66 -16.99
N VAL A 129 1.99 -5.98 -15.69
CA VAL A 129 1.40 -5.15 -14.63
C VAL A 129 2.52 -4.42 -13.88
N SER A 130 2.53 -3.10 -13.98
CA SER A 130 3.49 -2.22 -13.28
C SER A 130 2.96 -1.68 -11.95
N ASN A 131 1.63 -1.59 -11.82
CA ASN A 131 0.94 -1.19 -10.60
C ASN A 131 -0.50 -1.73 -10.62
N ALA A 132 -1.03 -2.15 -9.47
CA ALA A 132 -2.39 -2.65 -9.34
C ALA A 132 -2.93 -2.43 -7.91
N ARG A 133 -4.25 -2.25 -7.79
CA ARG A 133 -4.98 -2.18 -6.53
C ARG A 133 -6.23 -3.05 -6.58
N ILE A 134 -6.71 -3.51 -5.44
CA ILE A 134 -8.01 -4.18 -5.30
C ILE A 134 -9.02 -3.11 -4.86
N GLY A 135 -10.20 -3.06 -5.49
CA GLY A 135 -11.32 -2.18 -5.13
C GLY A 135 -12.31 -2.82 -4.16
N PHE A 136 -13.32 -2.04 -3.73
CA PHE A 136 -14.35 -2.48 -2.76
C PHE A 136 -15.25 -3.61 -3.26
N ASP A 137 -15.34 -3.79 -4.57
CA ASP A 137 -16.05 -4.89 -5.21
C ASP A 137 -15.11 -6.03 -5.61
N SER A 138 -13.97 -6.13 -4.90
CA SER A 138 -12.96 -7.14 -5.11
C SER A 138 -12.26 -7.05 -6.47
N LYS A 139 -12.49 -5.99 -7.25
CA LYS A 139 -11.92 -5.82 -8.60
C LYS A 139 -10.49 -5.32 -8.58
N ILE A 140 -9.64 -5.91 -9.41
CA ILE A 140 -8.28 -5.41 -9.62
C ILE A 140 -8.30 -4.28 -10.65
N VAL A 141 -7.60 -3.19 -10.38
CA VAL A 141 -7.40 -2.08 -11.32
C VAL A 141 -5.90 -1.88 -11.51
N HIS A 142 -5.41 -1.93 -12.74
CA HIS A 142 -3.98 -1.74 -13.04
C HIS A 142 -3.74 -0.71 -14.16
N SER A 143 -2.57 -0.06 -14.13
CA SER A 143 -2.18 0.96 -15.11
C SER A 143 -1.56 0.30 -16.36
N GLY A 144 -2.39 0.00 -17.36
CA GLY A 144 -1.97 -0.57 -18.65
C GLY A 144 -3.01 -0.52 -19.77
N GLY A 145 -4.14 0.20 -19.57
CA GLY A 145 -5.18 0.42 -20.59
C GLY A 145 -6.39 -0.53 -20.51
N GLU A 146 -6.27 -1.68 -19.85
CA GLU A 146 -7.40 -2.59 -19.62
C GLU A 146 -7.78 -2.63 -18.14
N LEU A 147 -9.05 -2.34 -17.86
CA LEU A 147 -9.66 -2.68 -16.57
C LEU A 147 -9.88 -4.19 -16.57
N ILE A 148 -9.08 -4.94 -15.79
CA ILE A 148 -9.33 -6.36 -15.57
C ILE A 148 -10.13 -6.54 -14.29
N LYS A 149 -11.44 -6.76 -14.44
CA LYS A 149 -12.29 -7.17 -13.32
C LYS A 149 -11.90 -8.59 -12.93
N VAL A 150 -11.23 -8.74 -11.80
CA VAL A 150 -11.08 -10.01 -11.09
C VAL A 150 -12.14 -10.02 -9.99
N ILE A 151 -13.05 -11.00 -9.98
CA ILE A 151 -14.07 -11.13 -8.93
C ILE A 151 -13.56 -12.16 -7.92
N PHE A 152 -13.34 -11.76 -6.66
CA PHE A 152 -13.09 -12.69 -5.56
C PHE A 152 -14.43 -13.28 -5.11
N ASP A 153 -14.91 -14.33 -5.79
CA ASP A 153 -16.08 -15.08 -5.31
C ASP A 153 -15.63 -16.11 -4.26
N ARG A 154 -16.29 -16.15 -3.09
CA ARG A 154 -15.95 -17.05 -1.98
C ARG A 154 -16.21 -18.54 -2.32
N MET A 155 -16.66 -18.85 -3.53
CA MET A 155 -16.68 -20.19 -4.10
C MET A 155 -16.30 -20.15 -5.59
N VAL A 156 -15.11 -20.67 -5.92
CA VAL A 156 -14.72 -21.26 -7.21
C VAL A 156 -15.38 -20.63 -8.46
N LYS A 157 -14.87 -19.46 -8.89
CA LYS A 157 -14.65 -19.10 -10.31
C LYS A 157 -14.09 -17.68 -10.39
N VAL A 158 -12.86 -17.57 -10.88
CA VAL A 158 -12.33 -16.29 -11.35
C VAL A 158 -12.85 -16.06 -12.76
N SER A 159 -13.68 -15.04 -12.96
CA SER A 159 -13.94 -14.48 -14.29
C SER A 159 -13.02 -13.28 -14.50
N ILE A 160 -12.24 -13.30 -15.57
CA ILE A 160 -11.45 -12.17 -16.05
C ILE A 160 -12.31 -11.47 -17.12
N GLU A 161 -12.84 -10.30 -16.82
CA GLU A 161 -13.48 -9.44 -17.83
C GLU A 161 -12.49 -8.32 -18.17
N THR A 162 -11.98 -8.29 -19.40
CA THR A 162 -11.17 -7.19 -19.94
C THR A 162 -12.11 -6.13 -20.52
N TYR A 163 -11.99 -4.89 -20.03
CA TYR A 163 -12.68 -3.76 -20.61
C TYR A 163 -11.68 -2.89 -21.38
N THR A 164 -11.87 -2.80 -22.70
CA THR A 164 -11.20 -1.81 -23.54
C THR A 164 -11.96 -0.48 -23.38
N THR A 165 -11.29 0.55 -22.88
CA THR A 165 -11.84 1.92 -22.94
C THR A 165 -11.56 2.48 -24.33
N TYR A 166 -12.63 2.86 -25.06
CA TYR A 166 -12.55 3.51 -26.38
C TYR A 166 -12.32 5.01 -26.23
#